data_AF-A0A817HFD7-F1
#
_entry.id   AF-A0A817HFD7-F1
#
_cell.length_a   1.000
_cell.length_b   1.000
_cell.length_c   1.000
_cell.angle_alpha   90.00
_cell.angle_beta   90.00
_cell.angle_gamma   90.00
#
_symmetry.space_group_name_H-M   'P 1'
#
loop_
_entity.id
_entity.type
_entity.pdbx_description
1 polymer ?
#
loop_
_entity_poly.entity_id
_entity_poly.type
_entity_poly.pdbx_seq_one_letter_code
_entity_poly.pdbx_strand_id
1 'polypeptide(L)'
;MFPTRKCLLPICYLPSTNCMSLALVKLTITLSCLLDCLYLFDSRLDSLSTLIINVSYIFGPKISKDSQKKLLKLKCFSLSSPKLTVDYHDLIVALLCQMVNLEELKLYLLVQRFDATYIDGIQLYDHFLVYMTQLKKFTFNVKTNVSNIFLRVKLSSNEDIQHSFIGRGYQQVTSYIHNDSMKNKGKCLIYSVPYEFDYFFYLYNSFQGGIFHKVRYLTMDDTIPFEHKLFNVISEDFPYLELLHICNHYSPNTKEHSFALITFLYLTLLDLQDAHDDYAELFLLTKNAYLPRLLNLSMQYKSLTKITNNFTNNAMDFNCNGSYLIRHFQSQISSLFINMKGRMYRRDLFGHENIFIFSQICTEFKNLQYLNFSSSSDYEQLTFGRTPSIKFSSNLLQLHVVIKSIIDCLCLLEHFNQLRTFYVTICPLAVRVWPSKKLPNLKCFSLIHENELMMYNEIFVPLFQTMPNLEELSLYFFSSYGLIIDDDNLEKNILNHMIKLNKFTFNIRSFIPRNDLVNLPSNEDIKNTFKNFKNNEIISCVDYFSKSNLFYCHICSYPYTWTFYNNITNNFPGGLFKCVREISLCDERPFEHEIFPSNC
;
A
#
# COMPACT_ATOMS: atom_id res chain seq x y z
N MET A 1 -2.38 -22.40 14.88
CA MET A 1 -2.64 -21.57 13.68
C MET A 1 -1.94 -20.24 13.93
N PHE A 2 -0.75 -20.05 13.37
CA PHE A 2 0.17 -18.96 13.73
C PHE A 2 -0.12 -17.71 12.88
N PRO A 3 -0.34 -16.52 13.46
CA PRO A 3 -0.33 -15.28 12.71
C PRO A 3 1.12 -14.81 12.52
N THR A 4 1.68 -15.03 11.35
CA THR A 4 2.95 -14.43 10.91
C THR A 4 2.67 -13.07 10.27
N ARG A 5 3.14 -11.97 10.87
CA ARG A 5 3.37 -10.66 10.23
C ARG A 5 4.21 -9.82 11.20
N LYS A 6 5.50 -9.60 10.89
CA LYS A 6 6.41 -8.74 11.68
C LYS A 6 6.86 -7.53 10.86
N CYS A 7 7.09 -6.46 11.61
CA CYS A 7 7.31 -5.07 11.22
C CYS A 7 8.52 -4.82 10.30
N LEU A 8 8.44 -3.70 9.58
CA LEU A 8 9.47 -3.12 8.71
C LEU A 8 10.50 -2.33 9.55
N LEU A 9 11.78 -2.49 9.23
CA LEU A 9 12.90 -1.64 9.67
C LEU A 9 13.90 -1.44 8.51
N PRO A 10 14.54 -0.27 8.39
CA PRO A 10 15.86 -0.13 7.76
C PRO A 10 16.93 -0.65 8.74
N ILE A 11 17.75 -1.62 8.33
CA ILE A 11 18.63 -2.40 9.22
C ILE A 11 20.01 -1.73 9.44
N CYS A 12 20.22 -0.52 8.92
CA CYS A 12 21.52 0.18 8.93
C CYS A 12 22.14 0.50 10.31
N TYR A 13 21.51 0.18 11.44
CA TYR A 13 21.93 0.72 12.75
C TYR A 13 21.96 -0.26 13.94
N LEU A 14 22.18 -1.57 13.72
CA LEU A 14 22.37 -2.54 14.82
C LEU A 14 23.80 -2.48 15.43
N PRO A 15 24.00 -2.13 16.73
CA PRO A 15 25.32 -2.11 17.37
C PRO A 15 26.02 -3.48 17.44
N SER A 16 27.35 -3.45 17.57
CA SER A 16 28.28 -4.58 17.45
C SER A 16 28.40 -5.51 18.67
N THR A 17 27.62 -5.33 19.74
CA THR A 17 27.81 -6.13 20.97
C THR A 17 26.48 -6.63 21.56
N ASN A 18 26.41 -7.96 21.70
CA ASN A 18 25.59 -8.73 22.64
C ASN A 18 24.08 -8.93 22.42
N CYS A 19 23.63 -9.33 21.22
CA CYS A 19 22.33 -10.01 21.09
C CYS A 19 22.44 -11.32 20.28
N MET A 20 22.88 -12.37 20.97
CA MET A 20 22.97 -13.74 20.48
C MET A 20 21.64 -14.46 20.69
N SER A 21 20.82 -14.59 19.64
CA SER A 21 19.81 -15.67 19.60
C SER A 21 20.44 -16.86 18.86
N LEU A 22 21.14 -17.72 19.60
CA LEU A 22 21.75 -18.96 19.11
C LEU A 22 20.75 -19.96 18.46
N ALA A 23 19.43 -19.69 18.47
CA ALA A 23 18.37 -20.62 18.04
C ALA A 23 17.51 -20.16 16.84
N LEU A 24 17.78 -19.01 16.21
CA LEU A 24 16.96 -18.57 15.08
C LEU A 24 17.32 -19.34 13.79
N VAL A 25 16.47 -20.29 13.40
CA VAL A 25 16.70 -21.17 12.24
C VAL A 25 16.01 -20.67 10.96
N LYS A 26 14.92 -19.91 11.09
CA LYS A 26 14.16 -19.36 9.95
C LYS A 26 13.80 -17.90 10.17
N LEU A 27 14.06 -17.05 9.18
CA LEU A 27 13.74 -15.62 9.18
C LEU A 27 12.93 -15.26 7.93
N THR A 28 11.87 -14.48 8.09
CA THR A 28 11.10 -13.89 6.99
C THR A 28 10.95 -12.40 7.24
N ILE A 29 11.40 -11.61 6.28
CA ILE A 29 11.45 -10.15 6.39
C ILE A 29 10.88 -9.50 5.14
N THR A 30 10.23 -8.36 5.33
CA THR A 30 9.87 -7.44 4.26
C THR A 30 10.68 -6.18 4.46
N LEU A 31 11.31 -5.67 3.40
CA LEU A 31 12.19 -4.51 3.46
C LEU A 31 11.85 -3.51 2.36
N SER A 32 12.15 -2.24 2.60
CA SER A 32 12.12 -1.21 1.58
C SER A 32 13.24 -1.41 0.56
N CYS A 33 14.45 -1.75 1.02
CA CYS A 33 15.67 -1.85 0.21
C CYS A 33 16.42 -3.16 0.47
N LEU A 34 17.05 -3.74 -0.57
CA LEU A 34 17.89 -4.94 -0.43
C LEU A 34 19.20 -4.69 0.33
N LEU A 35 19.72 -3.46 0.35
CA LEU A 35 20.95 -3.14 1.09
C LEU A 35 20.78 -3.32 2.59
N ASP A 36 19.56 -3.13 3.09
CA ASP A 36 19.23 -3.39 4.49
C ASP A 36 19.49 -4.87 4.85
N CYS A 37 19.36 -5.79 3.89
CA CYS A 37 19.65 -7.21 4.10
C CYS A 37 21.14 -7.49 4.41
N LEU A 38 22.07 -6.71 3.85
CA LEU A 38 23.50 -7.01 3.95
C LEU A 38 23.99 -6.98 5.40
N TYR A 39 23.38 -6.13 6.21
CA TYR A 39 23.65 -6.01 7.64
C TYR A 39 23.19 -7.23 8.46
N LEU A 40 22.27 -8.06 7.92
CA LEU A 40 21.87 -9.32 8.56
C LEU A 40 22.96 -10.39 8.45
N PHE A 41 23.91 -10.24 7.52
CA PHE A 41 24.90 -11.27 7.20
C PHE A 41 26.22 -11.13 7.98
N ASP A 42 26.28 -10.25 8.97
CA ASP A 42 27.48 -9.97 9.76
C ASP A 42 27.76 -11.01 10.88
N SER A 43 27.73 -12.32 10.59
CA SER A 43 27.98 -13.45 11.53
C SER A 43 27.09 -13.53 12.78
N ARG A 44 26.11 -12.64 12.96
CA ARG A 44 25.21 -12.65 14.12
C ARG A 44 24.12 -13.73 14.04
N LEU A 45 23.91 -14.31 12.87
CA LEU A 45 22.85 -15.28 12.57
C LEU A 45 23.44 -16.65 12.20
N ASP A 46 24.44 -17.10 12.94
CA ASP A 46 25.17 -18.35 12.69
C ASP A 46 24.31 -19.62 12.81
N SER A 47 23.04 -19.55 13.24
CA SER A 47 22.13 -20.71 13.26
C SER A 47 21.06 -20.67 12.16
N LEU A 48 21.05 -19.61 11.34
CA LEU A 48 20.02 -19.39 10.33
C LEU A 48 20.20 -20.35 9.15
N SER A 49 19.26 -21.27 8.95
CA SER A 49 19.24 -22.17 7.80
C SER A 49 18.30 -21.68 6.70
N THR A 50 17.30 -20.85 7.01
CA THR A 50 16.30 -20.37 6.05
C THR A 50 16.08 -18.87 6.15
N LEU A 51 16.20 -18.16 5.02
CA LEU A 51 15.95 -16.73 4.93
C LEU A 51 15.01 -16.42 3.76
N ILE A 52 13.93 -15.70 4.04
CA ILE A 52 12.94 -15.24 3.05
C ILE A 52 12.88 -13.73 3.10
N ILE A 53 13.12 -13.08 1.98
CA ILE A 53 13.18 -11.63 1.85
C ILE A 53 12.18 -11.19 0.78
N ASN A 54 11.28 -10.29 1.16
CA ASN A 54 10.43 -9.55 0.23
C ASN A 54 10.89 -8.09 0.23
N VAL A 55 11.38 -7.59 -0.90
CA VAL A 55 11.86 -6.21 -1.01
C VAL A 55 10.93 -5.39 -1.89
N SER A 56 10.67 -4.15 -1.48
CA SER A 56 9.95 -3.20 -2.32
C SER A 56 10.83 -2.70 -3.45
N TYR A 57 12.11 -2.40 -3.18
CA TYR A 57 13.04 -1.88 -4.18
C TYR A 57 14.41 -2.53 -4.02
N ILE A 58 15.13 -2.70 -5.13
CA ILE A 58 16.54 -3.08 -5.15
C ILE A 58 17.27 -1.92 -5.82
N PHE A 59 17.88 -1.07 -5.01
CA PHE A 59 18.73 0.04 -5.45
C PHE A 59 19.88 0.26 -4.47
N GLY A 60 21.03 0.65 -4.99
CA GLY A 60 22.07 1.33 -4.21
C GLY A 60 23.50 0.89 -4.53
N PRO A 61 24.50 1.36 -3.76
CA PRO A 61 25.90 1.19 -4.11
C PRO A 61 26.32 -0.28 -4.22
N LYS A 62 27.28 -0.51 -5.11
CA LYS A 62 27.92 -1.81 -5.34
C LYS A 62 28.43 -2.42 -4.03
N ILE A 63 28.10 -3.69 -3.82
CA ILE A 63 28.59 -4.45 -2.66
C ILE A 63 30.11 -4.65 -2.81
N SER A 64 30.89 -4.16 -1.85
CA SER A 64 32.35 -4.37 -1.85
C SER A 64 32.66 -5.83 -1.52
N LYS A 65 33.60 -6.44 -2.27
CA LYS A 65 33.99 -7.85 -2.10
C LYS A 65 34.64 -8.15 -0.74
N ASP A 66 35.22 -7.14 -0.09
CA ASP A 66 36.10 -7.31 1.07
C ASP A 66 35.39 -7.22 2.43
N SER A 67 34.11 -6.85 2.47
CA SER A 67 33.44 -6.50 3.74
C SER A 67 32.60 -7.62 4.38
N GLN A 68 32.51 -8.82 3.79
CA GLN A 68 31.40 -9.73 4.13
C GLN A 68 31.83 -11.20 4.34
N LYS A 69 31.47 -11.75 5.51
CA LYS A 69 31.67 -13.17 5.88
C LYS A 69 30.70 -14.07 5.11
N LYS A 70 31.17 -15.24 4.68
CA LYS A 70 30.35 -16.26 3.97
C LYS A 70 29.24 -16.80 4.89
N LEU A 71 28.01 -16.86 4.38
CA LEU A 71 26.84 -17.43 5.07
C LEU A 71 26.81 -18.96 4.97
N LEU A 72 27.84 -19.60 5.54
CA LEU A 72 28.11 -21.01 5.28
C LEU A 72 27.01 -21.98 5.74
N LYS A 73 26.13 -21.56 6.65
CA LYS A 73 25.05 -22.41 7.20
C LYS A 73 23.68 -22.17 6.59
N LEU A 74 23.52 -21.13 5.77
CA LEU A 74 22.25 -20.86 5.10
C LEU A 74 22.00 -21.95 4.04
N LYS A 75 20.86 -22.65 4.16
CA LYS A 75 20.46 -23.74 3.26
C LYS A 75 19.34 -23.35 2.31
N CYS A 76 18.43 -22.47 2.74
CA CYS A 76 17.30 -22.03 1.94
C CYS A 76 17.28 -20.50 1.87
N PHE A 77 17.22 -19.96 0.66
CA PHE A 77 17.09 -18.53 0.43
C PHE A 77 15.96 -18.23 -0.54
N SER A 78 15.12 -17.25 -0.19
CA SER A 78 14.07 -16.74 -1.06
C SER A 78 14.19 -15.22 -1.15
N LEU A 79 14.22 -14.68 -2.37
CA LEU A 79 14.18 -13.25 -2.62
C LEU A 79 13.04 -12.91 -3.59
N SER A 80 12.15 -12.01 -3.18
CA SER A 80 11.09 -11.47 -4.02
C SER A 80 11.20 -9.96 -4.14
N SER A 81 11.32 -9.47 -5.36
CA SER A 81 11.28 -8.05 -5.73
C SER A 81 10.27 -7.86 -6.85
N PRO A 82 8.99 -7.58 -6.52
CA PRO A 82 7.96 -7.38 -7.52
C PRO A 82 8.10 -6.04 -8.27
N LYS A 83 8.93 -5.10 -7.77
CA LYS A 83 9.26 -3.85 -8.48
C LYS A 83 10.54 -3.98 -9.28
N LEU A 84 10.62 -3.12 -10.29
CA LEU A 84 11.72 -3.04 -11.25
C LEU A 84 13.04 -2.65 -10.57
N THR A 85 14.11 -3.38 -10.85
CA THR A 85 15.48 -3.06 -10.42
C THR A 85 16.43 -2.92 -11.60
N VAL A 86 17.38 -1.99 -11.50
CA VAL A 86 18.48 -1.82 -12.47
C VAL A 86 19.78 -2.49 -11.99
N ASP A 87 19.89 -2.82 -10.70
CA ASP A 87 21.14 -3.20 -10.04
C ASP A 87 21.31 -4.73 -9.91
N TYR A 88 20.99 -5.46 -10.99
CA TYR A 88 21.04 -6.92 -10.99
C TYR A 88 22.45 -7.48 -10.72
N HIS A 89 23.47 -6.97 -11.41
CA HIS A 89 24.84 -7.47 -11.21
C HIS A 89 25.44 -7.02 -9.88
N ASP A 90 25.32 -5.73 -9.57
CA ASP A 90 26.04 -5.13 -8.45
C ASP A 90 25.44 -5.50 -7.09
N LEU A 91 24.14 -5.85 -7.03
CA LEU A 91 23.47 -6.25 -5.80
C LEU A 91 23.06 -7.73 -5.79
N ILE A 92 22.23 -8.18 -6.74
CA ILE A 92 21.64 -9.53 -6.69
C ILE A 92 22.71 -10.60 -6.92
N VAL A 93 23.48 -10.50 -8.01
CA VAL A 93 24.54 -11.47 -8.32
C VAL A 93 25.60 -11.45 -7.22
N ALA A 94 26.04 -10.26 -6.80
CA ALA A 94 27.02 -10.11 -5.72
C ALA A 94 26.58 -10.78 -4.42
N LEU A 95 25.31 -10.62 -4.03
CA LEU A 95 24.72 -11.28 -2.86
C LEU A 95 24.68 -12.80 -3.01
N LEU A 96 24.16 -13.30 -4.13
CA LEU A 96 23.97 -14.74 -4.35
C LEU A 96 25.30 -15.50 -4.42
N CYS A 97 26.35 -14.89 -4.98
CA CYS A 97 27.69 -15.48 -5.00
C CYS A 97 28.29 -15.74 -3.61
N GLN A 98 27.74 -15.14 -2.55
CA GLN A 98 28.18 -15.36 -1.17
C GLN A 98 27.48 -16.56 -0.51
N MET A 99 26.41 -17.08 -1.12
CA MET A 99 25.55 -18.13 -0.58
C MET A 99 25.81 -19.48 -1.26
N VAL A 100 27.08 -19.88 -1.34
CA VAL A 100 27.54 -21.07 -2.09
C VAL A 100 27.01 -22.41 -1.56
N ASN A 101 26.57 -22.46 -0.30
CA ASN A 101 26.11 -23.67 0.38
C ASN A 101 24.57 -23.86 0.35
N LEU A 102 23.85 -23.05 -0.43
CA LEU A 102 22.40 -23.19 -0.56
C LEU A 102 22.01 -24.54 -1.16
N GLU A 103 21.01 -25.15 -0.55
CA GLU A 103 20.31 -26.34 -1.06
C GLU A 103 19.02 -25.96 -1.79
N GLU A 104 18.39 -24.85 -1.40
CA GLU A 104 17.19 -24.32 -2.05
C GLU A 104 17.29 -22.80 -2.31
N LEU A 105 16.98 -22.40 -3.53
CA LEU A 105 16.93 -21.01 -3.96
C LEU A 105 15.58 -20.70 -4.62
N LYS A 106 14.89 -19.67 -4.15
CA LYS A 106 13.66 -19.15 -4.74
C LYS A 106 13.81 -17.68 -5.13
N LEU A 107 13.67 -17.34 -6.41
CA LEU A 107 13.85 -15.97 -6.90
C LEU A 107 12.61 -15.45 -7.63
N TYR A 108 12.09 -14.32 -7.21
CA TYR A 108 11.10 -13.55 -7.98
C TYR A 108 11.67 -12.17 -8.28
N LEU A 109 12.04 -11.90 -9.52
CA LEU A 109 12.79 -10.70 -9.89
C LEU A 109 12.18 -10.00 -11.09
N LEU A 110 12.09 -8.67 -11.02
CA LEU A 110 11.78 -7.80 -12.15
C LEU A 110 12.98 -6.89 -12.43
N VAL A 111 13.71 -7.12 -13.52
CA VAL A 111 14.97 -6.46 -13.85
C VAL A 111 14.83 -5.57 -15.07
N GLN A 112 15.36 -4.35 -15.01
CA GLN A 112 15.57 -3.45 -16.14
C GLN A 112 17.02 -3.55 -16.62
N ARG A 113 17.20 -3.74 -17.92
CA ARG A 113 18.49 -3.86 -18.60
C ARG A 113 18.62 -2.79 -19.66
N PHE A 114 19.79 -2.16 -19.71
CA PHE A 114 20.13 -1.14 -20.72
C PHE A 114 21.08 -1.66 -21.80
N ASP A 115 21.67 -2.85 -21.61
CA ASP A 115 22.62 -3.47 -22.53
C ASP A 115 21.94 -4.30 -23.63
N ALA A 116 20.61 -4.19 -23.78
CA ALA A 116 19.83 -4.87 -24.82
C ALA A 116 19.88 -6.42 -24.80
N THR A 117 20.22 -7.03 -23.65
CA THR A 117 20.21 -8.50 -23.49
C THR A 117 19.21 -8.96 -22.42
N TYR A 118 18.53 -10.08 -22.69
CA TYR A 118 17.69 -10.75 -21.71
C TYR A 118 18.55 -11.58 -20.75
N ILE A 119 18.08 -11.74 -19.50
CA ILE A 119 18.67 -12.71 -18.59
C ILE A 119 18.19 -14.09 -19.01
N ASP A 120 19.12 -14.94 -19.43
CA ASP A 120 18.87 -16.32 -19.86
C ASP A 120 19.52 -17.33 -18.90
N GLY A 121 19.43 -18.62 -19.25
CA GLY A 121 19.98 -19.70 -18.43
C GLY A 121 21.51 -19.70 -18.39
N ILE A 122 22.17 -19.23 -19.45
CA ILE A 122 23.64 -19.10 -19.50
C ILE A 122 24.08 -18.03 -18.50
N GLN A 123 23.46 -16.85 -18.53
CA GLN A 123 23.78 -15.76 -17.62
C GLN A 123 23.53 -16.14 -16.17
N LEU A 124 22.38 -16.74 -15.83
CA LEU A 124 22.13 -17.20 -14.45
C LEU A 124 23.16 -18.23 -14.00
N TYR A 125 23.54 -19.15 -14.90
CA TYR A 125 24.54 -20.17 -14.62
C TYR A 125 25.90 -19.56 -14.33
N ASP A 126 26.40 -18.75 -15.25
CA ASP A 126 27.73 -18.15 -15.19
C ASP A 126 27.85 -17.11 -14.06
N HIS A 127 26.76 -16.40 -13.74
CA HIS A 127 26.78 -15.36 -12.72
C HIS A 127 26.85 -15.91 -11.30
N PHE A 128 26.04 -16.93 -10.96
CA PHE A 128 26.02 -17.42 -9.58
C PHE A 128 25.74 -18.93 -9.41
N LEU A 129 24.99 -19.58 -10.31
CA LEU A 129 24.61 -21.00 -10.07
C LEU A 129 25.82 -21.93 -10.18
N VAL A 130 26.82 -21.62 -11.00
CA VAL A 130 28.07 -22.40 -11.09
C VAL A 130 28.79 -22.52 -9.74
N TYR A 131 28.57 -21.57 -8.84
CA TYR A 131 29.17 -21.55 -7.49
C TYR A 131 28.30 -22.25 -6.44
N MET A 132 27.05 -22.63 -6.75
CA MET A 132 26.10 -23.24 -5.81
C MET A 132 26.04 -24.76 -5.97
N THR A 133 27.15 -25.44 -5.70
CA THR A 133 27.29 -26.90 -5.95
C THR A 133 26.39 -27.78 -5.08
N GLN A 134 25.79 -27.23 -4.02
CA GLN A 134 24.83 -27.93 -3.14
C GLN A 134 23.37 -27.71 -3.53
N LEU A 135 23.09 -26.90 -4.56
CA LEU A 135 21.73 -26.51 -4.91
C LEU A 135 20.95 -27.70 -5.47
N LYS A 136 19.93 -28.13 -4.72
CA LYS A 136 19.03 -29.23 -5.09
C LYS A 136 17.76 -28.73 -5.76
N LYS A 137 17.29 -27.54 -5.35
CA LYS A 137 16.05 -26.94 -5.85
C LYS A 137 16.27 -25.47 -6.21
N PHE A 138 15.98 -25.13 -7.46
CA PHE A 138 15.94 -23.76 -7.94
C PHE A 138 14.58 -23.44 -8.52
N THR A 139 13.88 -22.50 -7.89
CA THR A 139 12.56 -22.03 -8.31
C THR A 139 12.65 -20.56 -8.65
N PHE A 140 12.19 -20.15 -9.82
CA PHE A 140 12.33 -18.76 -10.22
C PHE A 140 11.18 -18.24 -11.08
N ASN A 141 10.99 -16.93 -11.02
CA ASN A 141 10.27 -16.09 -11.96
C ASN A 141 11.15 -14.85 -12.15
N VAL A 142 11.79 -14.73 -13.32
CA VAL A 142 12.64 -13.58 -13.65
C VAL A 142 12.05 -12.91 -14.88
N LYS A 143 11.62 -11.67 -14.70
CA LYS A 143 11.20 -10.81 -15.79
C LYS A 143 12.28 -9.78 -16.09
N THR A 144 12.75 -9.77 -17.32
CA THR A 144 13.73 -8.81 -17.83
C THR A 144 13.06 -7.86 -18.80
N ASN A 145 13.05 -6.57 -18.47
CA ASN A 145 12.71 -5.49 -19.39
C ASN A 145 14.03 -4.96 -19.98
N VAL A 146 14.18 -5.02 -21.29
CA VAL A 146 15.29 -4.40 -22.01
C VAL A 146 14.79 -3.11 -22.65
N SER A 147 15.57 -2.04 -22.51
CA SER A 147 15.39 -0.81 -23.28
C SER A 147 16.75 -0.27 -23.64
N ASN A 148 17.05 -0.18 -24.92
CA ASN A 148 18.29 0.44 -25.37
C ASN A 148 17.96 1.48 -26.45
N ILE A 149 18.35 2.72 -26.24
CA ILE A 149 18.10 3.80 -27.20
C ILE A 149 19.07 3.69 -28.39
N PHE A 150 20.20 3.01 -28.21
CA PHE A 150 21.36 3.05 -29.10
C PHE A 150 21.59 1.75 -29.89
N LEU A 151 21.18 0.59 -29.37
CA LEU A 151 21.40 -0.72 -30.02
C LEU A 151 20.09 -1.46 -30.22
N ARG A 152 19.88 -2.03 -31.41
CA ARG A 152 18.75 -2.95 -31.65
C ARG A 152 18.85 -4.10 -30.65
N VAL A 153 17.77 -4.33 -29.90
CA VAL A 153 17.69 -5.45 -28.97
C VAL A 153 17.93 -6.75 -29.75
N LYS A 154 18.92 -7.54 -29.34
CA LYS A 154 19.13 -8.87 -29.92
C LYS A 154 18.02 -9.77 -29.38
N LEU A 155 17.03 -10.05 -30.23
CA LEU A 155 15.84 -10.79 -29.85
C LEU A 155 16.16 -12.28 -29.87
N SER A 156 16.41 -12.87 -28.69
CA SER A 156 16.33 -14.33 -28.54
C SER A 156 14.88 -14.79 -28.74
N SER A 157 14.68 -15.98 -29.30
CA SER A 157 13.37 -16.61 -29.33
C SER A 157 13.05 -17.27 -27.97
N ASN A 158 11.77 -17.63 -27.74
CA ASN A 158 11.39 -18.41 -26.56
C ASN A 158 12.16 -19.73 -26.50
N GLU A 159 12.34 -20.39 -27.64
CA GLU A 159 13.07 -21.65 -27.77
C GLU A 159 14.54 -21.47 -27.37
N ASP A 160 15.21 -20.43 -27.85
CA ASP A 160 16.61 -20.13 -27.49
C ASP A 160 16.77 -19.95 -25.98
N ILE A 161 15.86 -19.18 -25.37
CA ILE A 161 15.86 -18.95 -23.92
C ILE A 161 15.63 -20.27 -23.18
N GLN A 162 14.63 -21.07 -23.55
CA GLN A 162 14.36 -22.34 -22.88
C GLN A 162 15.52 -23.34 -23.03
N HIS A 163 16.10 -23.45 -24.23
CA HIS A 163 17.25 -24.32 -24.50
C HIS A 163 18.48 -23.95 -23.67
N SER A 164 18.68 -22.65 -23.37
CA SER A 164 19.76 -22.18 -22.52
C SER A 164 19.70 -22.74 -21.08
N PHE A 165 18.51 -23.11 -20.60
CA PHE A 165 18.31 -23.76 -19.30
C PHE A 165 18.45 -25.29 -19.39
N ILE A 166 17.83 -25.89 -20.41
CA ILE A 166 17.86 -27.35 -20.62
C ILE A 166 19.29 -27.85 -20.76
N GLY A 167 20.12 -27.14 -21.53
CA GLY A 167 21.54 -27.48 -21.71
C GLY A 167 22.38 -27.41 -20.44
N ARG A 168 21.85 -26.85 -19.35
CA ARG A 168 22.50 -26.74 -18.02
C ARG A 168 21.87 -27.66 -16.97
N GLY A 169 21.00 -28.59 -17.37
CA GLY A 169 20.39 -29.59 -16.49
C GLY A 169 19.08 -29.15 -15.82
N TYR A 170 18.52 -27.98 -16.18
CA TYR A 170 17.23 -27.54 -15.69
C TYR A 170 16.11 -28.12 -16.56
N GLN A 171 15.33 -29.05 -16.02
CA GLN A 171 14.47 -29.91 -16.84
C GLN A 171 13.16 -29.27 -17.31
N GLN A 172 12.60 -28.27 -16.60
CA GLN A 172 11.32 -27.66 -16.99
C GLN A 172 11.31 -26.15 -16.72
N VAL A 173 11.49 -25.38 -17.78
CA VAL A 173 11.44 -23.91 -17.77
C VAL A 173 10.54 -23.45 -18.91
N THR A 174 9.73 -22.44 -18.66
CA THR A 174 8.92 -21.78 -19.69
C THR A 174 9.36 -20.33 -19.80
N SER A 175 9.25 -19.78 -21.00
CA SER A 175 9.59 -18.39 -21.29
C SER A 175 8.50 -17.73 -22.11
N TYR A 176 8.45 -16.41 -21.98
CA TYR A 176 7.59 -15.53 -22.72
C TYR A 176 8.38 -14.30 -23.15
N ILE A 177 8.43 -14.00 -24.44
CA ILE A 177 9.13 -12.85 -24.98
C ILE A 177 8.14 -11.96 -25.73
N HIS A 178 8.14 -10.69 -25.36
CA HIS A 178 7.37 -9.62 -25.98
C HIS A 178 8.33 -8.53 -26.47
N ASN A 179 8.35 -8.30 -27.78
CA ASN A 179 9.23 -7.33 -28.39
C ASN A 179 8.41 -6.19 -28.99
N ASP A 180 8.58 -4.97 -28.46
CA ASP A 180 8.09 -3.74 -29.09
C ASP A 180 9.19 -3.22 -30.02
N SER A 181 9.15 -3.71 -31.26
CA SER A 181 10.15 -3.39 -32.30
C SER A 181 10.19 -1.90 -32.63
N MET A 182 9.06 -1.20 -32.49
CA MET A 182 8.95 0.25 -32.76
C MET A 182 9.67 1.08 -31.69
N LYS A 183 9.63 0.64 -30.43
CA LYS A 183 10.25 1.37 -29.31
C LYS A 183 11.63 0.84 -28.93
N ASN A 184 12.15 -0.15 -29.66
CA ASN A 184 13.38 -0.87 -29.32
C ASN A 184 13.39 -1.33 -27.85
N LYS A 185 12.23 -1.84 -27.41
CA LYS A 185 11.99 -2.34 -26.07
C LYS A 185 11.60 -3.81 -26.14
N GLY A 186 12.01 -4.54 -25.14
CA GLY A 186 11.72 -5.96 -25.05
C GLY A 186 11.38 -6.34 -23.62
N LYS A 187 10.56 -7.36 -23.46
CA LYS A 187 10.23 -7.94 -22.16
C LYS A 187 10.35 -9.45 -22.31
N CYS A 188 11.17 -10.07 -21.48
CA CYS A 188 11.30 -11.52 -21.40
C CYS A 188 10.93 -11.95 -19.99
N LEU A 189 9.98 -12.86 -19.85
CA LEU A 189 9.64 -13.50 -18.59
C LEU A 189 10.06 -14.97 -18.68
N ILE A 190 10.83 -15.44 -17.71
CA ILE A 190 11.26 -16.83 -17.58
C ILE A 190 10.87 -17.36 -16.22
N TYR A 191 10.37 -18.59 -16.13
CA TYR A 191 9.99 -19.18 -14.86
C TYR A 191 10.13 -20.71 -14.84
N SER A 192 10.34 -21.23 -13.64
CA SER A 192 10.42 -22.67 -13.38
C SER A 192 9.02 -23.30 -13.38
N VAL A 193 8.92 -24.53 -13.88
CA VAL A 193 7.72 -25.37 -13.84
C VAL A 193 7.95 -26.57 -12.89
N PRO A 194 7.02 -26.91 -11.99
CA PRO A 194 5.75 -26.23 -11.73
C PRO A 194 5.94 -24.83 -11.13
N TYR A 195 5.01 -23.92 -11.46
CA TYR A 195 5.05 -22.56 -10.94
C TYR A 195 4.69 -22.53 -9.45
N GLU A 196 5.60 -22.04 -8.60
CA GLU A 196 5.44 -22.12 -7.14
C GLU A 196 5.18 -20.78 -6.42
N PHE A 197 4.89 -19.71 -7.15
CA PHE A 197 4.54 -18.41 -6.55
C PHE A 197 3.02 -18.25 -6.46
N ASP A 198 2.56 -17.55 -5.44
CA ASP A 198 1.16 -17.19 -5.22
C ASP A 198 0.71 -15.97 -6.02
N TYR A 199 1.64 -15.30 -6.70
CA TYR A 199 1.38 -14.17 -7.57
C TYR A 199 2.04 -14.36 -8.94
N PHE A 200 1.41 -13.79 -9.96
CA PHE A 200 1.92 -13.68 -11.31
C PHE A 200 1.73 -12.25 -11.78
N PHE A 201 2.80 -11.46 -11.72
CA PHE A 201 2.73 -10.06 -12.13
C PHE A 201 3.11 -9.93 -13.61
N TYR A 202 2.30 -9.15 -14.33
CA TYR A 202 2.52 -8.76 -15.71
C TYR A 202 2.39 -9.91 -16.71
N LEU A 203 1.20 -10.49 -16.76
CA LEU A 203 0.79 -11.34 -17.88
C LEU A 203 0.47 -10.46 -19.10
N TYR A 204 0.90 -10.93 -20.26
CA TYR A 204 0.83 -10.24 -21.54
C TYR A 204 0.04 -11.03 -22.58
N ASN A 205 -0.27 -10.41 -23.72
CA ASN A 205 -1.11 -11.01 -24.77
C ASN A 205 -0.56 -12.29 -25.39
N SER A 206 0.75 -12.52 -25.38
CA SER A 206 1.31 -13.75 -25.96
C SER A 206 1.55 -14.85 -24.91
N PHE A 207 0.85 -14.77 -23.77
CA PHE A 207 0.70 -15.88 -22.85
C PHE A 207 0.10 -17.10 -23.59
N GLN A 208 0.76 -18.25 -23.47
CA GLN A 208 0.47 -19.43 -24.29
C GLN A 208 -0.33 -20.52 -23.58
N GLY A 209 -0.68 -20.30 -22.31
CA GLY A 209 -1.35 -21.30 -21.51
C GLY A 209 -0.48 -21.89 -20.39
N GLY A 210 -1.08 -22.64 -19.47
CA GLY A 210 -0.38 -23.45 -18.48
C GLY A 210 -1.11 -23.52 -17.14
N ILE A 211 -0.79 -24.51 -16.30
CA ILE A 211 -1.56 -24.69 -15.05
C ILE A 211 -0.87 -24.04 -13.84
N PHE A 212 -1.46 -22.97 -13.31
CA PHE A 212 -0.93 -22.14 -12.23
C PHE A 212 -1.69 -22.31 -10.90
N HIS A 213 -1.81 -23.55 -10.41
CA HIS A 213 -2.59 -23.88 -9.20
C HIS A 213 -2.23 -23.10 -7.93
N LYS A 214 -0.99 -22.58 -7.79
CA LYS A 214 -0.59 -21.79 -6.62
C LYS A 214 -0.93 -20.31 -6.73
N VAL A 215 -1.16 -19.79 -7.93
CA VAL A 215 -1.41 -18.37 -8.14
C VAL A 215 -2.78 -17.99 -7.58
N ARG A 216 -2.81 -16.89 -6.85
CA ARG A 216 -3.98 -16.23 -6.24
C ARG A 216 -4.11 -14.79 -6.73
N TYR A 217 -3.00 -14.15 -7.07
CA TYR A 217 -2.95 -12.76 -7.53
C TYR A 217 -2.38 -12.67 -8.95
N LEU A 218 -3.17 -12.15 -9.89
CA LEU A 218 -2.77 -11.97 -11.28
C LEU A 218 -2.88 -10.50 -11.67
N THR A 219 -1.80 -9.95 -12.22
CA THR A 219 -1.81 -8.63 -12.87
C THR A 219 -1.53 -8.79 -14.35
N MET A 220 -2.37 -8.19 -15.18
CA MET A 220 -2.24 -8.13 -16.63
C MET A 220 -1.92 -6.70 -17.07
N ASP A 221 -0.93 -6.53 -17.94
CA ASP A 221 -0.55 -5.21 -18.49
C ASP A 221 0.02 -5.40 -19.89
N ASP A 222 -0.54 -4.74 -20.90
CA ASP A 222 -0.02 -4.78 -22.27
C ASP A 222 -0.36 -3.49 -23.03
N THR A 223 0.44 -3.19 -24.05
CA THR A 223 0.19 -2.12 -25.02
C THR A 223 -0.73 -2.54 -26.16
N ILE A 224 -0.96 -3.83 -26.31
CA ILE A 224 -1.92 -4.40 -27.26
C ILE A 224 -3.21 -4.73 -26.49
N PRO A 225 -4.41 -4.49 -27.03
CA PRO A 225 -5.66 -4.89 -26.38
C PRO A 225 -5.68 -6.39 -26.03
N PHE A 226 -6.25 -6.76 -24.88
CA PHE A 226 -6.50 -8.15 -24.53
C PHE A 226 -7.78 -8.63 -25.24
N GLU A 227 -7.66 -9.64 -26.10
CA GLU A 227 -8.84 -10.22 -26.75
C GLU A 227 -9.61 -11.11 -25.76
N HIS A 228 -10.93 -11.20 -25.91
CA HIS A 228 -11.80 -11.94 -24.97
C HIS A 228 -11.38 -13.41 -24.78
N LYS A 229 -10.89 -14.06 -25.84
CA LYS A 229 -10.40 -15.44 -25.80
C LYS A 229 -9.26 -15.64 -24.80
N LEU A 230 -8.44 -14.63 -24.55
CA LEU A 230 -7.35 -14.72 -23.56
C LEU A 230 -7.92 -14.91 -22.14
N PHE A 231 -9.03 -14.27 -21.80
CA PHE A 231 -9.65 -14.41 -20.48
C PHE A 231 -10.25 -15.79 -20.24
N ASN A 232 -10.69 -16.50 -21.29
CA ASN A 232 -11.05 -17.92 -21.18
C ASN A 232 -9.84 -18.76 -20.78
N VAL A 233 -8.72 -18.59 -21.50
CA VAL A 233 -7.45 -19.28 -21.18
C VAL A 233 -7.03 -18.97 -19.74
N ILE A 234 -7.08 -17.71 -19.31
CA ILE A 234 -6.74 -17.32 -17.94
C ILE A 234 -7.68 -17.98 -16.91
N SER A 235 -8.97 -18.08 -17.19
CA SER A 235 -9.92 -18.70 -16.25
C SER A 235 -9.65 -20.19 -16.02
N GLU A 236 -9.15 -20.88 -17.05
CA GLU A 236 -8.77 -22.31 -16.99
C GLU A 236 -7.40 -22.50 -16.31
N ASP A 237 -6.44 -21.65 -16.67
CA ASP A 237 -5.05 -21.75 -16.23
C ASP A 237 -4.82 -21.29 -14.78
N PHE A 238 -5.67 -20.40 -14.28
CA PHE A 238 -5.61 -19.84 -12.93
C PHE A 238 -6.87 -20.24 -12.13
N PRO A 239 -7.08 -21.55 -11.85
CA PRO A 239 -8.35 -22.06 -11.34
C PRO A 239 -8.73 -21.57 -9.94
N TYR A 240 -7.79 -21.00 -9.19
CA TYR A 240 -7.96 -20.49 -7.83
C TYR A 240 -7.68 -18.99 -7.71
N LEU A 241 -7.81 -18.25 -8.81
CA LEU A 241 -7.54 -16.81 -8.80
C LEU A 241 -8.48 -16.06 -7.86
N GLU A 242 -7.92 -15.31 -6.91
CA GLU A 242 -8.65 -14.51 -5.92
C GLU A 242 -8.68 -13.02 -6.27
N LEU A 243 -7.64 -12.54 -6.95
CA LEU A 243 -7.48 -11.16 -7.40
C LEU A 243 -7.03 -11.10 -8.85
N LEU A 244 -7.77 -10.34 -9.65
CA LEU A 244 -7.44 -10.02 -11.04
C LEU A 244 -7.33 -8.50 -11.21
N HIS A 245 -6.15 -8.02 -11.58
CA HIS A 245 -5.92 -6.62 -11.93
C HIS A 245 -5.58 -6.49 -13.41
N ILE A 246 -6.36 -5.69 -14.14
CA ILE A 246 -6.19 -5.45 -15.58
C ILE A 246 -5.80 -3.99 -15.81
N CYS A 247 -4.61 -3.79 -16.37
CA CYS A 247 -4.09 -2.50 -16.78
C CYS A 247 -3.96 -2.49 -18.31
N ASN A 248 -5.03 -2.12 -19.01
CA ASN A 248 -5.03 -2.03 -20.46
C ASN A 248 -6.08 -1.03 -20.91
N HIS A 249 -5.63 0.13 -21.40
CA HIS A 249 -6.53 1.21 -21.80
C HIS A 249 -7.06 1.08 -23.24
N TYR A 250 -6.68 0.01 -23.96
CA TYR A 250 -7.06 -0.17 -25.36
C TYR A 250 -8.29 -1.07 -25.49
N SER A 251 -9.20 -0.65 -26.38
CA SER A 251 -10.37 -1.43 -26.80
C SER A 251 -9.93 -2.71 -27.53
N PRO A 252 -10.50 -3.89 -27.22
CA PRO A 252 -10.33 -5.10 -28.01
C PRO A 252 -10.66 -4.85 -29.48
N ASN A 253 -9.93 -5.49 -30.41
CA ASN A 253 -10.20 -5.32 -31.84
C ASN A 253 -11.44 -6.12 -32.26
N THR A 254 -11.69 -7.26 -31.59
CA THR A 254 -12.82 -8.13 -31.90
C THR A 254 -13.84 -8.13 -30.76
N LYS A 255 -14.98 -7.46 -30.98
CA LYS A 255 -16.18 -7.57 -30.13
C LYS A 255 -17.02 -8.77 -30.54
N GLU A 256 -16.41 -9.94 -30.72
CA GLU A 256 -17.17 -11.13 -31.10
C GLU A 256 -18.24 -11.42 -30.04
N HIS A 257 -19.49 -11.58 -30.48
CA HIS A 257 -20.65 -11.65 -29.58
C HIS A 257 -20.97 -13.07 -29.10
N SER A 258 -20.17 -14.08 -29.48
CA SER A 258 -20.42 -15.48 -29.16
C SER A 258 -19.19 -16.12 -28.50
N PHE A 259 -18.96 -15.84 -27.22
CA PHE A 259 -17.93 -16.51 -26.44
C PHE A 259 -18.52 -17.48 -25.44
N ALA A 260 -17.75 -18.51 -25.12
CA ALA A 260 -17.97 -19.30 -23.93
C ALA A 260 -17.96 -18.37 -22.69
N LEU A 261 -18.83 -18.67 -21.74
CA LEU A 261 -18.98 -17.93 -20.49
C LEU A 261 -17.68 -18.00 -19.67
N ILE A 262 -17.00 -16.87 -19.47
CA ILE A 262 -15.75 -16.81 -18.71
C ILE A 262 -16.04 -17.03 -17.23
N THR A 263 -15.45 -18.06 -16.61
CA THR A 263 -15.82 -18.44 -15.24
C THR A 263 -14.65 -18.28 -14.26
N PHE A 264 -14.77 -17.35 -13.30
CA PHE A 264 -13.82 -17.22 -12.20
C PHE A 264 -14.48 -17.56 -10.85
N LEU A 265 -14.39 -18.82 -10.44
CA LEU A 265 -15.08 -19.33 -9.25
C LEU A 265 -14.61 -18.74 -7.92
N TYR A 266 -13.34 -18.30 -7.85
CA TYR A 266 -12.70 -17.84 -6.61
C TYR A 266 -12.39 -16.34 -6.59
N LEU A 267 -12.71 -15.62 -7.67
CA LEU A 267 -12.36 -14.21 -7.80
C LEU A 267 -13.15 -13.38 -6.79
N THR A 268 -12.44 -12.79 -5.83
CA THR A 268 -13.00 -11.93 -4.78
C THR A 268 -12.77 -10.45 -5.06
N LEU A 269 -11.72 -10.11 -5.80
CA LEU A 269 -11.39 -8.74 -6.18
C LEU A 269 -11.10 -8.65 -7.68
N LEU A 270 -11.82 -7.75 -8.35
CA LEU A 270 -11.59 -7.37 -9.74
C LEU A 270 -11.19 -5.89 -9.80
N ASP A 271 -9.98 -5.61 -10.27
CA ASP A 271 -9.45 -4.25 -10.44
C ASP A 271 -9.32 -3.90 -11.92
N LEU A 272 -10.10 -2.90 -12.31
CA LEU A 272 -10.28 -2.34 -13.65
C LEU A 272 -10.03 -0.82 -13.64
N GLN A 273 -9.39 -0.26 -12.60
CA GLN A 273 -9.09 1.19 -12.54
C GLN A 273 -8.35 1.70 -13.77
N ASP A 274 -7.45 0.87 -14.29
CA ASP A 274 -6.60 1.17 -15.43
C ASP A 274 -7.01 0.38 -16.69
N ALA A 275 -8.26 -0.11 -16.74
CA ALA A 275 -8.80 -0.87 -17.86
C ALA A 275 -9.74 -0.03 -18.75
N HIS A 276 -9.80 -0.37 -20.03
CA HIS A 276 -10.82 0.14 -20.96
C HIS A 276 -12.23 -0.34 -20.57
N ASP A 277 -13.25 0.46 -20.89
CA ASP A 277 -14.66 0.18 -20.56
C ASP A 277 -15.14 -1.18 -21.06
N ASP A 278 -14.62 -1.64 -22.20
CA ASP A 278 -14.99 -2.93 -22.79
C ASP A 278 -14.65 -4.12 -21.88
N TYR A 279 -13.57 -4.05 -21.09
CA TYR A 279 -13.25 -5.09 -20.11
C TYR A 279 -14.25 -5.08 -18.95
N ALA A 280 -14.68 -3.90 -18.52
CA ALA A 280 -15.73 -3.80 -17.51
C ALA A 280 -17.07 -4.33 -18.05
N GLU A 281 -17.40 -4.10 -19.32
CA GLU A 281 -18.58 -4.72 -19.95
C GLU A 281 -18.45 -6.26 -20.01
N LEU A 282 -17.27 -6.78 -20.36
CA LEU A 282 -16.96 -8.21 -20.38
C LEU A 282 -17.20 -8.87 -19.02
N PHE A 283 -16.65 -8.28 -17.94
CA PHE A 283 -16.72 -8.91 -16.61
C PHE A 283 -18.02 -8.62 -15.88
N LEU A 284 -18.62 -7.44 -16.07
CA LEU A 284 -19.80 -7.05 -15.32
C LEU A 284 -21.07 -7.65 -15.88
N LEU A 285 -21.17 -8.01 -17.17
CA LEU A 285 -22.40 -8.61 -17.72
C LEU A 285 -22.46 -10.14 -17.48
N THR A 286 -23.57 -10.64 -16.92
CA THR A 286 -23.80 -12.09 -16.63
C THR A 286 -23.74 -12.97 -17.87
N LYS A 287 -24.10 -12.42 -19.04
CA LYS A 287 -24.03 -13.15 -20.30
C LYS A 287 -22.59 -13.45 -20.75
N ASN A 288 -21.61 -12.72 -20.21
CA ASN A 288 -20.22 -12.73 -20.66
C ASN A 288 -19.29 -13.46 -19.68
N ALA A 289 -19.49 -13.26 -18.38
CA ALA A 289 -18.69 -13.91 -17.34
C ALA A 289 -19.58 -14.49 -16.22
N TYR A 290 -19.02 -15.32 -15.35
CA TYR A 290 -19.63 -15.82 -14.12
C TYR A 290 -18.66 -15.65 -12.95
N LEU A 291 -18.99 -14.75 -12.02
CA LEU A 291 -18.13 -14.30 -10.93
C LEU A 291 -18.81 -14.46 -9.55
N PRO A 292 -19.12 -15.70 -9.10
CA PRO A 292 -20.01 -15.94 -7.97
C PRO A 292 -19.49 -15.45 -6.61
N ARG A 293 -18.19 -15.16 -6.50
CA ARG A 293 -17.54 -14.72 -5.26
C ARG A 293 -17.00 -13.29 -5.31
N LEU A 294 -17.38 -12.50 -6.33
CA LEU A 294 -16.89 -11.13 -6.45
C LEU A 294 -17.42 -10.28 -5.29
N LEU A 295 -16.51 -9.84 -4.41
CA LEU A 295 -16.82 -9.02 -3.24
C LEU A 295 -16.40 -7.56 -3.47
N ASN A 296 -15.29 -7.35 -4.19
CA ASN A 296 -14.68 -6.04 -4.38
C ASN A 296 -14.52 -5.77 -5.88
N LEU A 297 -15.08 -4.65 -6.34
CA LEU A 297 -14.91 -4.12 -7.68
C LEU A 297 -14.23 -2.77 -7.59
N SER A 298 -13.14 -2.60 -8.32
CA SER A 298 -12.38 -1.37 -8.40
C SER A 298 -12.38 -0.91 -9.84
N MET A 299 -13.00 0.24 -10.15
CA MET A 299 -13.10 0.75 -11.52
C MET A 299 -13.37 2.26 -11.55
N GLN A 300 -13.19 2.88 -12.71
CA GLN A 300 -13.53 4.30 -12.88
C GLN A 300 -15.05 4.50 -12.88
N TYR A 301 -15.52 5.52 -12.15
CA TYR A 301 -16.95 5.85 -12.08
C TYR A 301 -17.56 6.13 -13.46
N LYS A 302 -16.83 6.85 -14.32
CA LYS A 302 -17.25 7.14 -15.70
C LYS A 302 -17.50 5.87 -16.53
N SER A 303 -16.66 4.86 -16.36
CA SER A 303 -16.83 3.56 -17.01
C SER A 303 -18.08 2.85 -16.47
N LEU A 304 -18.28 2.88 -15.15
CA LEU A 304 -19.42 2.25 -14.51
C LEU A 304 -20.75 2.89 -14.95
N THR A 305 -20.83 4.22 -14.99
CA THR A 305 -22.03 4.93 -15.45
C THR A 305 -22.31 4.63 -16.91
N LYS A 306 -21.30 4.59 -17.77
CA LYS A 306 -21.46 4.24 -19.18
C LYS A 306 -22.03 2.83 -19.36
N ILE A 307 -21.47 1.84 -18.66
CA ILE A 307 -21.85 0.42 -18.79
C ILE A 307 -23.24 0.16 -18.19
N THR A 308 -23.57 0.84 -17.11
CA THR A 308 -24.90 0.72 -16.46
C THR A 308 -25.95 1.61 -17.11
N ASN A 309 -25.58 2.40 -18.13
CA ASN A 309 -26.41 3.45 -18.73
C ASN A 309 -27.00 4.39 -17.66
N ASN A 310 -26.12 5.01 -16.87
CA ASN A 310 -26.49 5.80 -15.67
C ASN A 310 -27.39 5.01 -14.71
N PHE A 311 -27.06 3.74 -14.47
CA PHE A 311 -27.83 2.83 -13.60
C PHE A 311 -29.29 2.62 -14.04
N THR A 312 -29.60 2.79 -15.33
CA THR A 312 -30.94 2.51 -15.88
C THR A 312 -31.07 1.11 -16.50
N ASN A 313 -29.94 0.42 -16.77
CA ASN A 313 -29.95 -0.95 -17.30
C ASN A 313 -30.51 -1.95 -16.27
N ASN A 314 -31.07 -3.08 -16.75
CA ASN A 314 -31.64 -4.10 -15.87
C ASN A 314 -30.55 -4.76 -15.00
N ALA A 315 -30.74 -4.76 -13.69
CA ALA A 315 -29.77 -5.33 -12.74
C ALA A 315 -29.48 -6.82 -13.02
N MET A 316 -30.46 -7.57 -13.55
CA MET A 316 -30.32 -9.00 -13.90
C MET A 316 -29.28 -9.32 -14.96
N ASP A 317 -28.86 -8.30 -15.72
CA ASP A 317 -27.87 -8.48 -16.78
C ASP A 317 -26.43 -8.45 -16.24
N PHE A 318 -26.23 -8.28 -14.93
CA PHE A 318 -24.90 -8.08 -14.34
C PHE A 318 -24.48 -9.17 -13.33
N ASN A 319 -23.22 -9.60 -13.42
CA ASN A 319 -22.57 -10.61 -12.55
C ASN A 319 -22.61 -10.28 -11.07
N CYS A 320 -22.87 -9.02 -10.74
CA CYS A 320 -23.30 -8.64 -9.42
C CYS A 320 -24.81 -8.92 -9.33
N ASN A 321 -25.15 -10.19 -9.10
CA ASN A 321 -26.49 -10.81 -8.99
C ASN A 321 -27.69 -9.83 -9.06
N GLY A 322 -28.65 -10.09 -9.94
CA GLY A 322 -29.65 -9.14 -10.45
C GLY A 322 -30.67 -8.45 -9.54
N SER A 323 -30.48 -8.48 -8.23
CA SER A 323 -31.13 -7.60 -7.25
C SER A 323 -30.13 -6.70 -6.50
N TYR A 324 -28.84 -6.79 -6.83
CA TYR A 324 -27.75 -6.28 -6.03
C TYR A 324 -27.08 -5.02 -6.63
N LEU A 325 -27.16 -4.79 -7.95
CA LEU A 325 -26.52 -3.62 -8.58
C LEU A 325 -27.37 -2.33 -8.51
N ILE A 326 -28.69 -2.40 -8.30
CA ILE A 326 -29.59 -1.22 -8.24
C ILE A 326 -30.39 -1.16 -6.94
N ARG A 327 -30.97 -2.27 -6.46
CA ARG A 327 -31.70 -2.29 -5.17
C ARG A 327 -30.78 -2.32 -3.94
N HIS A 328 -29.55 -2.82 -4.04
CA HIS A 328 -28.58 -2.70 -2.95
C HIS A 328 -27.92 -1.32 -2.93
N PHE A 329 -27.63 -0.74 -4.10
CA PHE A 329 -27.19 0.66 -4.24
C PHE A 329 -28.24 1.65 -3.72
N GLN A 330 -29.54 1.38 -3.90
CA GLN A 330 -30.62 2.26 -3.41
C GLN A 330 -31.23 1.89 -2.04
N SER A 331 -31.06 0.69 -1.46
CA SER A 331 -31.78 0.33 -0.22
C SER A 331 -30.97 -0.32 0.91
N GLN A 332 -29.77 -0.86 0.69
CA GLN A 332 -29.01 -1.49 1.79
C GLN A 332 -27.48 -1.32 1.71
N ILE A 333 -26.97 -0.25 1.12
CA ILE A 333 -25.63 0.18 1.51
C ILE A 333 -25.73 0.93 2.85
N SER A 334 -25.35 0.23 3.93
CA SER A 334 -24.63 0.92 4.99
C SER A 334 -23.36 1.48 4.35
N SER A 335 -22.39 0.73 3.80
CA SER A 335 -21.11 1.31 3.30
C SER A 335 -20.71 1.23 1.80
N LEU A 336 -20.47 2.36 1.11
CA LEU A 336 -19.96 2.47 -0.28
C LEU A 336 -18.47 2.85 -0.32
N PHE A 337 -17.62 2.20 -1.13
CA PHE A 337 -16.21 2.58 -1.33
C PHE A 337 -15.99 3.01 -2.78
N ILE A 338 -15.58 4.26 -3.00
CA ILE A 338 -15.26 4.79 -4.34
C ILE A 338 -13.83 5.33 -4.32
N ASN A 339 -13.00 4.80 -5.21
CA ASN A 339 -11.64 5.28 -5.44
C ASN A 339 -11.58 5.99 -6.80
N MET A 340 -11.27 7.27 -6.77
CA MET A 340 -11.08 8.07 -7.98
C MET A 340 -9.59 8.12 -8.31
N LYS A 341 -9.26 7.71 -9.54
CA LYS A 341 -7.96 7.93 -10.19
C LYS A 341 -8.20 8.62 -11.53
N GLY A 342 -7.40 9.64 -11.83
CA GLY A 342 -7.55 10.49 -12.98
C GLY A 342 -6.25 11.20 -13.33
N ARG A 343 -5.61 10.78 -14.43
CA ARG A 343 -4.41 11.43 -14.97
C ARG A 343 -4.79 12.58 -15.90
N MET A 344 -4.74 13.83 -15.42
CA MET A 344 -4.68 15.02 -16.29
C MET A 344 -3.72 16.10 -15.77
N TYR A 345 -2.89 16.64 -16.68
CA TYR A 345 -1.87 17.66 -16.42
C TYR A 345 -2.41 19.09 -16.17
N ARG A 346 -3.71 19.28 -15.89
CA ARG A 346 -4.29 20.60 -15.55
C ARG A 346 -4.83 20.59 -14.12
N ARG A 347 -4.10 21.26 -13.22
CA ARG A 347 -4.33 21.29 -11.77
C ARG A 347 -5.68 21.89 -11.32
N ASP A 348 -6.36 22.67 -12.16
CA ASP A 348 -7.48 23.51 -11.69
C ASP A 348 -8.89 22.93 -11.98
N LEU A 349 -9.01 21.84 -12.75
CA LEU A 349 -10.31 21.29 -13.16
C LEU A 349 -10.75 20.06 -12.34
N PHE A 350 -9.83 19.34 -11.71
CA PHE A 350 -10.11 18.04 -11.07
C PHE A 350 -10.97 18.14 -9.81
N GLY A 351 -10.77 19.20 -9.02
CA GLY A 351 -11.53 19.41 -7.78
C GLY A 351 -13.04 19.50 -8.00
N HIS A 352 -13.45 20.12 -9.12
CA HIS A 352 -14.84 20.28 -9.48
C HIS A 352 -15.50 18.97 -9.93
N GLU A 353 -14.78 18.10 -10.66
CA GLU A 353 -15.31 16.81 -11.11
C GLU A 353 -15.52 15.83 -9.95
N ASN A 354 -14.58 15.75 -9.01
CA ASN A 354 -14.70 14.87 -7.85
C ASN A 354 -15.88 15.28 -6.95
N ILE A 355 -16.13 16.58 -6.80
CA ILE A 355 -17.30 17.09 -6.08
C ILE A 355 -18.59 16.82 -6.81
N PHE A 356 -18.59 17.00 -8.13
CA PHE A 356 -19.77 16.69 -8.93
C PHE A 356 -20.15 15.22 -8.75
N ILE A 357 -19.19 14.30 -8.84
CA ILE A 357 -19.39 12.87 -8.61
C ILE A 357 -19.86 12.60 -7.18
N PHE A 358 -19.18 13.14 -6.18
CA PHE A 358 -19.58 13.02 -4.78
C PHE A 358 -21.02 13.50 -4.55
N SER A 359 -21.39 14.64 -5.14
CA SER A 359 -22.74 15.19 -5.05
C SER A 359 -23.78 14.36 -5.78
N GLN A 360 -23.43 13.80 -6.94
CA GLN A 360 -24.31 12.93 -7.70
C GLN A 360 -24.59 11.66 -6.92
N ILE A 361 -23.57 11.02 -6.34
CA ILE A 361 -23.70 9.87 -5.45
C ILE A 361 -24.67 10.19 -4.30
N CYS A 362 -24.45 11.30 -3.59
CA CYS A 362 -25.31 11.67 -2.47
C CYS A 362 -26.75 12.08 -2.88
N THR A 363 -26.96 12.46 -4.13
CA THR A 363 -28.28 12.83 -4.68
C THR A 363 -29.04 11.60 -5.14
N GLU A 364 -28.36 10.68 -5.83
CA GLU A 364 -28.95 9.46 -6.38
C GLU A 364 -29.21 8.41 -5.29
N PHE A 365 -28.35 8.32 -4.26
CA PHE A 365 -28.47 7.32 -3.19
C PHE A 365 -29.09 7.90 -1.91
N LYS A 366 -30.39 8.20 -1.95
CA LYS A 366 -31.15 8.83 -0.84
C LYS A 366 -31.14 8.04 0.48
N ASN A 367 -30.97 6.72 0.42
CA ASN A 367 -30.92 5.85 1.60
C ASN A 367 -29.49 5.50 2.06
N LEU A 368 -28.46 6.11 1.46
CA LEU A 368 -27.06 5.83 1.83
C LEU A 368 -26.79 6.28 3.27
N GLN A 369 -26.36 5.35 4.12
CA GLN A 369 -26.09 5.63 5.54
C GLN A 369 -24.59 5.72 5.87
N TYR A 370 -23.70 5.11 5.09
CA TYR A 370 -22.26 5.21 5.17
C TYR A 370 -21.64 5.38 3.77
N LEU A 371 -20.66 6.27 3.68
CA LEU A 371 -19.87 6.50 2.47
C LEU A 371 -18.40 6.57 2.85
N ASN A 372 -17.55 5.79 2.18
CA ASN A 372 -16.10 5.95 2.20
C ASN A 372 -15.61 6.44 0.83
N PHE A 373 -15.13 7.66 0.81
CA PHE A 373 -14.62 8.35 -0.36
C PHE A 373 -13.13 8.65 -0.17
N SER A 374 -12.28 7.70 -0.54
CA SER A 374 -10.84 7.82 -0.45
C SER A 374 -10.23 7.94 -1.84
N SER A 375 -9.51 9.03 -2.09
CA SER A 375 -8.64 9.13 -3.28
C SER A 375 -7.31 8.44 -2.98
N SER A 376 -6.80 7.68 -3.95
CA SER A 376 -5.53 6.95 -3.82
C SER A 376 -4.30 7.73 -4.29
N SER A 377 -4.47 8.97 -4.76
CA SER A 377 -3.36 9.82 -5.14
C SER A 377 -3.34 11.12 -4.34
N ASP A 378 -2.15 11.52 -3.88
CA ASP A 378 -1.92 12.77 -3.14
C ASP A 378 -2.35 14.03 -3.92
N TYR A 379 -2.69 13.89 -5.21
CA TYR A 379 -3.03 14.96 -6.12
C TYR A 379 -4.53 15.06 -6.46
N GLU A 380 -5.33 14.01 -6.20
CA GLU A 380 -6.75 13.94 -6.58
C GLU A 380 -7.70 14.06 -5.40
N GLN A 381 -7.49 15.09 -4.58
CA GLN A 381 -8.29 15.31 -3.39
C GLN A 381 -9.48 16.25 -3.69
N LEU A 382 -10.58 16.11 -2.94
CA LEU A 382 -11.77 16.95 -3.06
C LEU A 382 -11.43 18.41 -2.69
N THR A 383 -11.80 19.37 -3.55
CA THR A 383 -11.70 20.82 -3.24
C THR A 383 -13.04 21.53 -3.43
N PHE A 384 -13.80 21.70 -2.35
CA PHE A 384 -15.05 22.45 -2.29
C PHE A 384 -14.73 23.93 -2.33
N GLY A 385 -14.48 24.45 -3.54
CA GLY A 385 -14.52 25.89 -3.79
C GLY A 385 -15.87 26.48 -3.40
N ARG A 386 -16.10 27.78 -3.65
CA ARG A 386 -17.42 28.44 -3.51
C ARG A 386 -18.42 27.90 -4.55
N THR A 387 -18.68 26.60 -4.57
CA THR A 387 -19.63 25.97 -5.46
C THR A 387 -21.06 26.30 -5.01
N PRO A 388 -21.93 26.73 -5.93
CA PRO A 388 -23.29 27.14 -5.59
C PRO A 388 -24.10 25.95 -5.05
N SER A 389 -24.65 26.12 -3.85
CA SER A 389 -25.78 25.40 -3.23
C SER A 389 -26.06 23.98 -3.77
N ILE A 390 -25.13 23.05 -3.59
CA ILE A 390 -25.41 21.64 -3.86
C ILE A 390 -26.21 21.10 -2.66
N LYS A 391 -27.51 20.83 -2.85
CA LYS A 391 -28.34 20.23 -1.81
C LYS A 391 -28.11 18.73 -1.79
N PHE A 392 -27.40 18.26 -0.76
CA PHE A 392 -27.26 16.83 -0.49
C PHE A 392 -28.58 16.32 0.13
N SER A 393 -29.17 15.28 -0.47
CA SER A 393 -30.46 14.71 -0.02
C SER A 393 -30.34 13.42 0.80
N SER A 394 -29.11 13.06 1.19
CA SER A 394 -28.80 11.76 1.81
C SER A 394 -29.05 11.74 3.32
N ASN A 395 -29.62 10.64 3.81
CA ASN A 395 -29.69 10.30 5.24
C ASN A 395 -28.36 9.74 5.78
N LEU A 396 -27.24 10.35 5.39
CA LEU A 396 -25.91 9.83 5.68
C LEU A 396 -25.60 9.95 7.18
N LEU A 397 -25.34 8.81 7.82
CA LEU A 397 -25.03 8.73 9.24
C LEU A 397 -23.52 8.64 9.49
N GLN A 398 -22.76 8.05 8.57
CA GLN A 398 -21.31 7.90 8.66
C GLN A 398 -20.62 8.30 7.36
N LEU A 399 -19.47 8.94 7.46
CA LEU A 399 -18.72 9.41 6.30
C LEU A 399 -17.22 9.26 6.58
N HIS A 400 -16.51 8.61 5.67
CA HIS A 400 -15.05 8.52 5.68
C HIS A 400 -14.52 9.17 4.41
N VAL A 401 -13.64 10.15 4.53
CA VAL A 401 -13.16 10.93 3.38
C VAL A 401 -11.69 11.29 3.51
N VAL A 402 -11.01 11.34 2.36
CA VAL A 402 -9.67 11.92 2.25
C VAL A 402 -9.78 13.26 1.52
N ILE A 403 -9.41 14.35 2.17
CA ILE A 403 -9.64 15.72 1.69
C ILE A 403 -8.33 16.53 1.66
N LYS A 404 -8.25 17.48 0.72
CA LYS A 404 -7.07 18.32 0.50
C LYS A 404 -6.89 19.41 1.52
N SER A 405 -7.99 19.98 1.99
CA SER A 405 -7.95 21.10 2.90
C SER A 405 -9.01 20.95 3.98
N ILE A 406 -8.78 21.66 5.08
CA ILE A 406 -9.75 21.73 6.15
C ILE A 406 -11.00 22.54 5.76
N ILE A 407 -10.86 23.47 4.81
CA ILE A 407 -12.00 24.25 4.29
C ILE A 407 -12.98 23.32 3.59
N ASP A 408 -12.46 22.39 2.80
CA ASP A 408 -13.24 21.40 2.08
C ASP A 408 -13.98 20.45 3.03
N CYS A 409 -13.32 20.06 4.12
CA CYS A 409 -13.90 19.31 5.23
C CYS A 409 -15.09 20.06 5.86
N LEU A 410 -14.93 21.37 6.04
CA LEU A 410 -15.97 22.22 6.62
C LEU A 410 -17.17 22.36 5.69
N CYS A 411 -16.93 22.69 4.43
CA CYS A 411 -17.97 22.79 3.43
C CYS A 411 -18.76 21.48 3.37
N LEU A 412 -18.09 20.33 3.40
CA LEU A 412 -18.74 19.02 3.47
C LEU A 412 -19.65 18.90 4.69
N LEU A 413 -19.13 19.17 5.89
CA LEU A 413 -19.86 19.06 7.15
C LEU A 413 -21.11 19.94 7.22
N GLU A 414 -21.09 21.12 6.61
CA GLU A 414 -22.26 22.01 6.58
C GLU A 414 -23.47 21.39 5.87
N HIS A 415 -23.26 20.43 4.98
CA HIS A 415 -24.33 19.82 4.20
C HIS A 415 -24.93 18.56 4.84
N PHE A 416 -24.23 17.90 5.78
CA PHE A 416 -24.68 16.64 6.39
C PHE A 416 -25.19 16.83 7.83
N ASN A 417 -26.35 17.46 7.98
CA ASN A 417 -26.93 17.70 9.31
C ASN A 417 -27.25 16.42 10.09
N GLN A 418 -27.42 15.26 9.45
CA GLN A 418 -27.73 13.98 10.12
C GLN A 418 -26.50 13.15 10.49
N LEU A 419 -25.29 13.60 10.11
CA LEU A 419 -24.06 12.84 10.28
C LEU A 419 -23.78 12.60 11.77
N ARG A 420 -23.61 11.33 12.14
CA ARG A 420 -23.28 10.90 13.50
C ARG A 420 -21.80 10.55 13.64
N THR A 421 -21.18 10.06 12.57
CA THR A 421 -19.78 9.62 12.58
C THR A 421 -19.04 10.21 11.38
N PHE A 422 -17.88 10.81 11.61
CA PHE A 422 -17.09 11.39 10.53
C PHE A 422 -15.60 11.07 10.71
N TYR A 423 -15.05 10.34 9.76
CA TYR A 423 -13.63 10.03 9.64
C TYR A 423 -13.06 10.87 8.51
N VAL A 424 -12.03 11.65 8.79
CA VAL A 424 -11.39 12.50 7.80
C VAL A 424 -9.87 12.39 7.86
N THR A 425 -9.26 12.18 6.70
CA THR A 425 -7.82 12.34 6.51
C THR A 425 -7.58 13.64 5.75
N ILE A 426 -6.82 14.58 6.34
CA ILE A 426 -6.54 15.89 5.75
C ILE A 426 -5.10 15.94 5.27
N CYS A 427 -4.92 16.33 4.01
CA CYS A 427 -3.63 16.59 3.39
C CYS A 427 -3.27 18.09 3.47
N PRO A 428 -2.02 18.49 3.21
CA PRO A 428 -1.54 19.81 3.59
C PRO A 428 -1.86 20.80 2.48
N LEU A 429 -2.84 21.69 2.63
CA LEU A 429 -2.82 23.01 2.00
C LEU A 429 -4.02 23.89 2.40
N ALA A 430 -3.67 25.12 2.76
CA ALA A 430 -4.52 26.31 2.89
C ALA A 430 -5.52 26.33 4.07
N VAL A 431 -5.41 27.42 4.83
CA VAL A 431 -6.26 27.72 5.98
C VAL A 431 -6.78 29.15 5.80
N ARG A 432 -8.11 29.30 5.85
CA ARG A 432 -8.78 30.57 6.13
C ARG A 432 -10.02 30.29 6.96
N VAL A 433 -10.36 31.30 7.76
CA VAL A 433 -11.49 31.53 8.68
C VAL A 433 -12.58 30.45 8.75
N TRP A 434 -12.87 30.07 9.99
CA TRP A 434 -13.85 29.07 10.39
C TRP A 434 -15.31 29.56 10.26
N PRO A 435 -16.25 28.76 9.71
CA PRO A 435 -17.67 29.05 9.76
C PRO A 435 -18.27 28.80 11.16
N SER A 436 -19.27 29.59 11.53
CA SER A 436 -19.89 29.59 12.87
C SER A 436 -20.97 28.51 13.09
N LYS A 437 -21.16 27.58 12.14
CA LYS A 437 -22.24 26.59 12.19
C LYS A 437 -21.90 25.46 13.18
N LYS A 438 -22.77 25.25 14.17
CA LYS A 438 -22.68 24.10 15.09
C LYS A 438 -23.10 22.80 14.40
N LEU A 439 -22.47 21.70 14.78
CA LEU A 439 -22.70 20.33 14.32
C LEU A 439 -23.24 19.46 15.49
N PRO A 440 -24.48 19.71 15.94
CA PRO A 440 -24.99 19.11 17.18
C PRO A 440 -25.28 17.60 17.08
N ASN A 441 -25.35 17.02 15.89
CA ASN A 441 -25.69 15.60 15.71
C ASN A 441 -24.47 14.68 15.62
N LEU A 442 -23.28 15.25 15.47
CA LEU A 442 -22.04 14.49 15.36
C LEU A 442 -21.66 13.95 16.74
N LYS A 443 -21.55 12.63 16.84
CA LYS A 443 -21.18 11.89 18.06
C LYS A 443 -19.76 11.37 18.00
N CYS A 444 -19.27 11.00 16.83
CA CYS A 444 -17.94 10.42 16.65
C CYS A 444 -17.17 11.20 15.58
N PHE A 445 -15.96 11.66 15.90
CA PHE A 445 -15.09 12.36 14.96
C PHE A 445 -13.69 11.78 15.02
N SER A 446 -13.11 11.48 13.86
CA SER A 446 -11.74 11.00 13.73
C SER A 446 -11.00 11.83 12.70
N LEU A 447 -9.87 12.40 13.09
CA LEU A 447 -9.05 13.24 12.25
C LEU A 447 -7.64 12.67 12.14
N ILE A 448 -7.19 12.42 10.91
CA ILE A 448 -5.81 12.05 10.58
C ILE A 448 -5.22 13.20 9.76
N HIS A 449 -4.23 13.89 10.31
CA HIS A 449 -3.47 14.92 9.61
C HIS A 449 -1.99 14.51 9.59
N GLU A 450 -1.58 13.89 8.49
CA GLU A 450 -0.24 13.29 8.39
C GLU A 450 0.89 14.32 8.27
N ASN A 451 0.54 15.58 7.98
CA ASN A 451 1.48 16.64 7.71
C ASN A 451 1.63 17.61 8.87
N GLU A 452 2.59 18.52 8.71
CA GLU A 452 2.93 19.56 9.63
C GLU A 452 1.82 20.60 9.81
N LEU A 453 1.29 20.67 11.03
CA LEU A 453 0.25 21.59 11.47
C LEU A 453 0.90 22.77 12.18
N MET A 454 0.89 23.92 11.53
CA MET A 454 1.46 25.16 12.06
C MET A 454 0.48 26.00 12.91
N MET A 455 -0.80 25.64 12.96
CA MET A 455 -1.88 26.50 13.50
C MET A 455 -2.93 25.69 14.28
N TYR A 456 -2.51 24.96 15.30
CA TYR A 456 -3.41 24.15 16.13
C TYR A 456 -4.54 24.99 16.77
N ASN A 457 -4.17 26.13 17.37
CA ASN A 457 -5.11 27.00 18.08
C ASN A 457 -6.11 27.68 17.15
N GLU A 458 -5.69 28.06 15.96
CA GLU A 458 -6.51 28.81 15.01
C GLU A 458 -7.45 27.91 14.20
N ILE A 459 -7.15 26.61 14.11
CA ILE A 459 -7.85 25.67 13.24
C ILE A 459 -8.65 24.65 14.05
N PHE A 460 -7.97 23.88 14.89
CA PHE A 460 -8.59 22.72 15.54
C PHE A 460 -9.45 23.14 16.73
N VAL A 461 -9.05 24.16 17.47
CA VAL A 461 -9.85 24.62 18.63
C VAL A 461 -11.22 25.14 18.18
N PRO A 462 -11.34 26.02 17.17
CA PRO A 462 -12.64 26.40 16.62
C PRO A 462 -13.43 25.21 16.05
N LEU A 463 -12.79 24.29 15.32
CA LEU A 463 -13.42 23.05 14.81
C LEU A 463 -14.12 22.28 15.93
N PHE A 464 -13.38 22.02 16.99
CA PHE A 464 -13.88 21.26 18.13
C PHE A 464 -15.02 21.97 18.87
N GLN A 465 -14.94 23.28 19.01
CA GLN A 465 -16.01 24.09 19.61
C GLN A 465 -17.33 24.02 18.81
N THR A 466 -17.30 23.67 17.52
CA THR A 466 -18.52 23.45 16.72
C THR A 466 -19.24 22.14 17.02
N MET A 467 -18.62 21.20 17.75
CA MET A 467 -19.13 19.84 17.98
C MET A 467 -19.41 19.57 19.48
N PRO A 468 -20.28 20.34 20.14
CA PRO A 468 -20.45 20.27 21.60
C PRO A 468 -21.05 18.94 22.11
N ASN A 469 -21.60 18.11 21.21
CA ASN A 469 -22.24 16.84 21.55
C ASN A 469 -21.37 15.61 21.25
N LEU A 470 -20.09 15.81 20.97
CA LEU A 470 -19.18 14.72 20.63
C LEU A 470 -19.02 13.75 21.82
N GLU A 471 -19.20 12.46 21.56
CA GLU A 471 -19.06 11.36 22.52
C GLU A 471 -17.70 10.67 22.33
N GLU A 472 -17.24 10.50 21.08
CA GLU A 472 -15.93 9.91 20.74
C GLU A 472 -15.09 10.83 19.85
N LEU A 473 -13.82 11.02 20.22
CA LEU A 473 -12.85 11.80 19.45
C LEU A 473 -11.56 11.01 19.26
N SER A 474 -11.11 10.87 18.01
CA SER A 474 -9.83 10.27 17.66
C SER A 474 -8.95 11.26 16.90
N LEU A 475 -7.77 11.58 17.41
CA LEU A 475 -6.85 12.54 16.79
C LEU A 475 -5.52 11.88 16.44
N TYR A 476 -5.09 12.03 15.20
CA TYR A 476 -3.73 11.76 14.77
C TYR A 476 -3.22 13.00 14.04
N PHE A 477 -2.23 13.69 14.59
CA PHE A 477 -1.63 14.81 13.87
C PHE A 477 -0.21 15.12 14.30
N PHE A 478 0.46 15.85 13.42
CA PHE A 478 1.82 16.31 13.57
C PHE A 478 1.84 17.84 13.71
N SER A 479 2.18 18.35 14.89
CA SER A 479 2.31 19.79 15.17
C SER A 479 3.75 20.22 15.02
N SER A 480 3.96 21.41 14.48
CA SER A 480 5.26 22.06 14.54
C SER A 480 5.13 23.54 14.82
N TYR A 481 6.21 24.11 15.34
CA TYR A 481 6.33 25.50 15.75
C TYR A 481 5.43 25.89 16.93
N GLY A 482 6.05 26.46 17.95
CA GLY A 482 5.38 27.31 18.95
C GLY A 482 4.98 26.64 20.26
N LEU A 483 4.33 25.47 20.27
CA LEU A 483 3.81 24.91 21.53
C LEU A 483 3.85 23.37 21.58
N ILE A 484 4.25 22.86 22.74
CA ILE A 484 4.00 21.46 23.11
C ILE A 484 2.52 21.36 23.42
N ILE A 485 1.84 20.40 22.80
CA ILE A 485 0.44 20.13 23.12
C ILE A 485 0.45 19.23 24.35
N ASP A 486 0.35 19.85 25.52
CA ASP A 486 0.25 19.21 26.83
C ASP A 486 -1.23 19.10 27.28
N ASP A 487 -1.44 18.59 28.49
CA ASP A 487 -2.80 18.48 29.05
C ASP A 487 -3.49 19.83 29.18
N ASP A 488 -2.78 20.88 29.61
CA ASP A 488 -3.35 22.22 29.77
C ASP A 488 -3.98 22.71 28.45
N ASN A 489 -3.29 22.48 27.32
CA ASN A 489 -3.80 22.81 26.01
C ASN A 489 -4.99 21.93 25.63
N LEU A 490 -4.93 20.62 25.84
CA LEU A 490 -6.02 19.70 25.49
C LEU A 490 -7.25 19.89 26.38
N GLU A 491 -7.06 20.13 27.67
CA GLU A 491 -8.12 20.38 28.65
C GLU A 491 -8.83 21.69 28.31
N LYS A 492 -8.08 22.80 28.18
CA LYS A 492 -8.66 24.12 27.87
C LYS A 492 -9.34 24.14 26.51
N ASN A 493 -8.71 23.54 25.49
CA ASN A 493 -9.18 23.68 24.11
C ASN A 493 -10.17 22.59 23.66
N ILE A 494 -10.16 21.41 24.28
CA ILE A 494 -11.00 20.28 23.87
C ILE A 494 -11.93 19.87 25.01
N LEU A 495 -11.38 19.45 26.16
CA LEU A 495 -12.18 18.80 27.20
C LEU A 495 -13.22 19.73 27.82
N ASN A 496 -12.83 20.97 28.13
CA ASN A 496 -13.74 21.97 28.72
C ASN A 496 -14.92 22.32 27.79
N HIS A 497 -14.76 22.09 26.49
CA HIS A 497 -15.80 22.36 25.49
C HIS A 497 -16.61 21.11 25.10
N MET A 498 -16.12 19.91 25.39
CA MET A 498 -16.77 18.64 25.03
C MET A 498 -17.22 17.85 26.25
N ILE A 499 -18.19 18.40 26.99
CA ILE A 499 -18.72 17.80 28.24
C ILE A 499 -19.32 16.39 28.08
N LYS A 500 -19.62 15.96 26.85
CA LYS A 500 -20.16 14.62 26.55
C LYS A 500 -19.09 13.61 26.10
N LEU A 501 -17.84 14.05 25.97
CA LEU A 501 -16.75 13.21 25.48
C LEU A 501 -16.47 12.10 26.50
N ASN A 502 -16.82 10.87 26.13
CA ASN A 502 -16.62 9.69 26.97
C ASN A 502 -15.43 8.85 26.51
N LYS A 503 -14.94 9.06 25.29
CA LYS A 503 -13.79 8.38 24.72
C LYS A 503 -12.95 9.34 23.91
N PHE A 504 -11.69 9.48 24.31
CA PHE A 504 -10.71 10.29 23.60
C PHE A 504 -9.48 9.46 23.33
N THR A 505 -9.16 9.26 22.06
CA THR A 505 -7.92 8.60 21.64
C THR A 505 -7.08 9.58 20.85
N PHE A 506 -5.78 9.61 21.09
CA PHE A 506 -4.91 10.51 20.35
C PHE A 506 -3.51 9.94 20.13
N ASN A 507 -2.89 10.43 19.06
CA ASN A 507 -1.49 10.28 18.72
C ASN A 507 -1.02 11.63 18.19
N ILE A 508 -0.35 12.40 19.05
CA ILE A 508 0.08 13.76 18.76
C ILE A 508 1.59 13.78 18.82
N ARG A 509 2.18 14.34 17.78
CA ARG A 509 3.63 14.55 17.69
C ARG A 509 3.90 16.03 17.57
N SER A 510 4.92 16.49 18.26
CA SER A 510 5.39 17.88 18.22
C SER A 510 6.87 17.89 17.87
N PHE A 511 7.24 18.67 16.85
CA PHE A 511 8.63 19.07 16.60
C PHE A 511 8.76 20.57 16.84
N ILE A 512 9.61 20.94 17.79
CA ILE A 512 9.75 22.32 18.21
C ILE A 512 11.23 22.71 18.14
N PRO A 513 11.58 23.83 17.49
CA PRO A 513 12.92 24.37 17.55
C PRO A 513 13.32 24.59 19.01
N ARG A 514 14.49 24.07 19.42
CA ARG A 514 14.95 24.16 20.81
C ARG A 514 15.08 25.61 21.29
N ASN A 515 15.40 26.53 20.38
CA ASN A 515 15.55 27.96 20.68
C ASN A 515 14.24 28.60 21.17
N ASP A 516 13.09 27.96 20.91
CA ASP A 516 11.77 28.46 21.31
C ASP A 516 11.36 27.96 22.71
N LEU A 517 12.16 27.08 23.34
CA LEU A 517 11.84 26.46 24.63
C LEU A 517 12.79 26.97 25.73
N VAL A 518 12.21 27.61 26.77
CA VAL A 518 12.95 28.05 27.96
C VAL A 518 13.33 26.86 28.84
N ASN A 519 12.46 25.86 28.93
CA ASN A 519 12.69 24.61 29.65
C ASN A 519 12.29 23.42 28.77
N LEU A 520 13.10 22.37 28.81
CA LEU A 520 12.88 21.13 28.08
C LEU A 520 12.15 20.14 28.98
N PRO A 521 10.85 19.87 28.77
CA PRO A 521 10.12 18.96 29.66
C PRO A 521 10.61 17.53 29.46
N SER A 522 10.67 16.78 30.56
CA SER A 522 10.92 15.35 30.55
C SER A 522 9.65 14.54 30.23
N ASN A 523 9.80 13.23 29.97
CA ASN A 523 8.65 12.32 29.86
C ASN A 523 7.73 12.37 31.08
N GLU A 524 8.31 12.54 32.28
CA GLU A 524 7.56 12.59 33.53
C GLU A 524 6.80 13.91 33.66
N ASP A 525 7.40 15.02 33.23
CA ASP A 525 6.71 16.33 33.17
C ASP A 525 5.50 16.25 32.25
N ILE A 526 5.66 15.69 31.05
CA ILE A 526 4.56 15.50 30.10
C ILE A 526 3.47 14.59 30.69
N LYS A 527 3.84 13.42 31.24
CA LYS A 527 2.85 12.51 31.87
C LYS A 527 2.11 13.16 33.04
N ASN A 528 2.80 13.96 33.84
CA ASN A 528 2.20 14.65 34.98
C ASN A 528 1.14 15.66 34.56
N THR A 529 1.27 16.26 33.38
CA THR A 529 0.19 17.11 32.85
C THR A 529 -1.10 16.30 32.73
N PHE A 530 -1.05 15.04 32.29
CA PHE A 530 -2.24 14.19 32.09
C PHE A 530 -2.74 13.44 33.35
N LYS A 531 -2.22 13.75 34.55
CA LYS A 531 -2.54 12.97 35.76
C LYS A 531 -4.02 12.95 36.12
N ASN A 532 -4.75 14.02 35.75
CA ASN A 532 -6.19 14.14 35.99
C ASN A 532 -7.04 13.73 34.79
N PHE A 533 -6.42 13.25 33.71
CA PHE A 533 -7.10 12.91 32.47
C PHE A 533 -7.94 11.64 32.67
N LYS A 534 -9.27 11.79 32.65
CA LYS A 534 -10.24 10.80 33.17
C LYS A 534 -10.27 9.42 32.50
N ASN A 535 -9.46 9.13 31.48
CA ASN A 535 -9.72 7.97 30.64
C ASN A 535 -8.55 7.19 30.04
N ASN A 536 -7.28 7.55 30.21
CA ASN A 536 -6.21 6.75 29.59
C ASN A 536 -4.91 6.78 30.38
N GLU A 537 -4.20 5.66 30.40
CA GLU A 537 -2.75 5.69 30.60
C GLU A 537 -2.12 6.42 29.40
N ILE A 538 -1.24 7.39 29.66
CA ILE A 538 -0.56 8.14 28.60
C ILE A 538 0.84 7.60 28.40
N ILE A 539 1.15 7.29 27.14
CA ILE A 539 2.49 6.96 26.71
C ILE A 539 3.09 8.23 26.12
N SER A 540 4.18 8.69 26.73
CA SER A 540 4.96 9.83 26.28
C SER A 540 6.38 9.39 25.94
N CYS A 541 6.88 9.90 24.83
CA CYS A 541 8.26 9.77 24.40
C CYS A 541 8.78 11.17 24.02
N VAL A 542 9.77 11.64 24.75
CA VAL A 542 10.44 12.91 24.54
C VAL A 542 11.87 12.64 24.10
N ASP A 543 12.34 13.32 23.05
CA ASP A 543 13.73 13.25 22.60
C ASP A 543 14.30 14.63 22.22
N TYR A 544 15.62 14.70 22.27
CA TYR A 544 16.39 15.92 22.03
C TYR A 544 17.38 15.70 20.89
N PHE A 545 17.04 16.26 19.73
CA PHE A 545 17.83 16.17 18.53
C PHE A 545 18.82 17.33 18.46
N SER A 546 19.98 17.14 19.10
CA SER A 546 21.05 18.13 19.21
C SER A 546 21.61 18.66 17.88
N LYS A 547 21.73 17.83 16.83
CA LYS A 547 22.32 18.23 15.55
C LYS A 547 21.37 19.11 14.75
N SER A 548 20.08 18.79 14.79
CA SER A 548 19.00 19.54 14.15
C SER A 548 18.45 20.68 15.01
N ASN A 549 18.88 20.76 16.27
CA ASN A 549 18.38 21.72 17.26
C ASN A 549 16.86 21.62 17.46
N LEU A 550 16.33 20.40 17.47
CA LEU A 550 14.91 20.10 17.58
C LEU A 550 14.59 19.36 18.88
N PHE A 551 13.46 19.72 19.46
CA PHE A 551 12.79 19.00 20.52
C PHE A 551 11.67 18.16 19.90
N TYR A 552 11.68 16.86 20.18
CA TYR A 552 10.63 15.95 19.77
C TYR A 552 9.80 15.51 20.97
N CYS A 553 8.49 15.62 20.87
CA CYS A 553 7.57 15.07 21.84
C CYS A 553 6.49 14.26 21.12
N HIS A 554 6.30 13.03 21.57
CA HIS A 554 5.25 12.13 21.11
C HIS A 554 4.40 11.72 22.29
N ILE A 555 3.12 12.05 22.23
CA ILE A 555 2.13 11.62 23.22
C ILE A 555 1.04 10.78 22.55
N CYS A 556 0.66 9.69 23.19
CA CYS A 556 -0.47 8.89 22.73
C CYS A 556 -1.26 8.28 23.90
N SER A 557 -2.56 8.09 23.66
CA SER A 557 -3.48 7.43 24.57
C SER A 557 -3.30 5.90 24.54
N TYR A 558 -3.40 5.24 25.70
CA TYR A 558 -3.47 3.78 25.81
C TYR A 558 -4.90 3.30 26.17
N PRO A 559 -5.45 2.26 25.51
CA PRO A 559 -4.80 1.42 24.51
C PRO A 559 -4.61 2.15 23.18
N TYR A 560 -3.45 1.94 22.56
CA TYR A 560 -3.14 2.51 21.26
C TYR A 560 -3.93 1.77 20.17
N THR A 561 -4.77 2.51 19.43
CA THR A 561 -5.74 1.94 18.48
C THR A 561 -5.29 1.98 17.02
N TRP A 562 -4.25 2.75 16.69
CA TRP A 562 -3.79 2.89 15.31
C TRP A 562 -3.00 1.68 14.84
N THR A 563 -3.05 1.41 13.53
CA THR A 563 -2.31 0.31 12.89
C THR A 563 -0.87 0.64 12.57
N PHE A 564 -0.46 1.89 12.78
CA PHE A 564 0.90 2.35 12.50
C PHE A 564 1.41 3.21 13.66
N TYR A 565 2.72 3.21 13.90
CA TYR A 565 3.39 4.04 14.91
C TYR A 565 4.66 4.64 14.31
N ASN A 566 4.60 5.90 13.90
CA ASN A 566 5.71 6.53 13.19
C ASN A 566 6.58 7.38 14.12
N ASN A 567 7.86 7.50 13.77
CA ASN A 567 8.91 8.29 14.41
C ASN A 567 9.27 7.86 15.84
N ILE A 568 9.33 6.55 16.08
CA ILE A 568 9.85 5.99 17.34
C ILE A 568 11.32 6.39 17.50
N THR A 569 11.68 6.97 18.64
CA THR A 569 13.06 7.32 18.99
C THR A 569 13.62 6.35 20.04
N ASN A 570 14.90 6.47 20.39
CA ASN A 570 15.53 5.65 21.44
C ASN A 570 14.89 5.81 22.81
N ASN A 571 14.25 6.96 23.07
CA ASN A 571 13.60 7.21 24.35
C ASN A 571 12.18 6.62 24.42
N PHE A 572 11.79 5.80 23.45
CA PHE A 572 10.49 5.14 23.44
C PHE A 572 10.36 4.19 24.65
N PRO A 573 9.38 4.40 25.54
CA PRO A 573 9.29 3.66 26.80
C PRO A 573 8.83 2.20 26.63
N GLY A 574 8.63 1.72 25.40
CA GLY A 574 8.02 0.44 25.11
C GLY A 574 6.51 0.43 25.39
N GLY A 575 5.91 -0.76 25.31
CA GLY A 575 4.48 -0.98 25.59
C GLY A 575 3.85 -2.06 24.71
N LEU A 576 2.65 -2.51 25.11
CA LEU A 576 1.91 -3.53 24.35
C LEU A 576 0.96 -2.86 23.34
N PHE A 577 1.44 -2.69 22.10
CA PHE A 577 0.69 -2.06 21.01
C PHE A 577 -0.01 -3.10 20.13
N LYS A 578 -1.07 -3.74 20.65
CA LYS A 578 -1.76 -4.86 19.96
C LYS A 578 -2.28 -4.52 18.56
N CYS A 579 -2.59 -3.26 18.29
CA CYS A 579 -3.14 -2.81 17.01
C CYS A 579 -2.08 -2.43 15.99
N VAL A 580 -0.85 -2.13 16.42
CA VAL A 580 0.23 -1.68 15.52
C VAL A 580 0.67 -2.82 14.60
N ARG A 581 0.81 -2.49 13.33
CA ARG A 581 1.22 -3.36 12.21
C ARG A 581 2.39 -2.78 11.44
N GLU A 582 2.56 -1.46 11.52
CA GLU A 582 3.62 -0.71 10.88
C GLU A 582 4.30 0.20 11.90
N ILE A 583 5.63 0.28 11.85
CA ILE A 583 6.38 1.24 12.66
C ILE A 583 7.36 1.98 11.77
N SER A 584 7.64 3.23 12.12
CA SER A 584 8.81 3.93 11.60
C SER A 584 9.68 4.41 12.74
N LEU A 585 10.99 4.34 12.55
CA LEU A 585 11.99 4.79 13.51
C LEU A 585 12.60 6.12 13.06
N CYS A 586 12.87 7.03 14.00
CA CYS A 586 13.56 8.29 13.75
C CYS A 586 14.38 8.69 14.99
N ASP A 587 15.72 8.75 14.88
CA ASP A 587 16.59 9.28 15.93
C ASP A 587 17.91 9.82 15.33
N GLU A 588 18.56 10.77 16.01
CA GLU A 588 19.91 11.24 15.68
C GLU A 588 21.01 10.31 16.20
N ARG A 589 20.69 9.50 17.22
CA ARG A 589 21.54 8.48 17.82
C ARG A 589 21.25 7.11 17.19
N PRO A 590 22.26 6.22 17.08
CA PRO A 590 22.02 4.83 16.71
C PRO A 590 20.98 4.17 17.62
N PHE A 591 20.17 3.26 17.09
CA PHE A 591 19.15 2.58 17.89
C PHE A 591 19.76 1.52 18.80
N GLU A 592 19.45 1.55 20.09
CA GLU A 592 19.90 0.54 21.05
C GLU A 592 19.04 -0.75 20.94
N HIS A 593 19.66 -1.92 21.17
CA HIS A 593 19.04 -3.23 20.92
C HIS A 593 17.77 -3.50 21.75
N GLU A 594 17.56 -2.77 22.85
CA GLU A 594 16.50 -3.02 23.83
C GLU A 594 15.10 -2.54 23.39
N ILE A 595 15.01 -1.80 22.28
CA ILE A 595 13.74 -1.23 21.79
C ILE A 595 12.79 -2.30 21.24
N PHE A 596 13.30 -3.48 20.89
CA PHE A 596 12.51 -4.61 20.40
C PHE A 596 12.44 -5.72 21.45
N PRO A 597 11.44 -5.71 22.36
CA PRO A 597 11.28 -6.81 23.30
C PRO A 597 11.11 -8.13 22.54
N SER A 598 11.86 -9.13 22.98
CA SER A 598 12.00 -10.47 22.37
C SER A 598 10.69 -11.28 22.25
N ASN A 599 9.57 -10.74 22.73
CA ASN A 599 8.27 -11.41 22.85
C ASN A 599 7.09 -10.75 22.09
N CYS A 600 7.34 -9.82 21.16
CA CYS A 600 6.29 -9.29 20.26
C CYS A 600 5.95 -10.23 19.09
#